data_AF-A0A370X0A9-F1
#
_entry.id   AF-A0A370X0A9-F1
#
_cell.length_a   1.000
_cell.length_b   1.000
_cell.length_c   1.000
_cell.angle_alpha   90.00
_cell.angle_beta   90.00
_cell.angle_gamma   90.00
#
_symmetry.space_group_name_H-M   'P 1'
#
loop_
_entity.id
_entity.type
_entity.pdbx_description
1 polymer ?
#
loop_
_entity_poly.entity_id
_entity_poly.type
_entity_poly.pdbx_seq_one_letter_code
_entity_poly.pdbx_strand_id
1 'polypeptide(L)'
;MAAAFLRMGFVLLALGWGAACCAQAAPAAPPPGTSANSPVDDAAQEQLLQQAKAQIKAGMNADAINGPLAQVIHAYETAYAHSKEQVYCAETLTEAFLYSGIASSNHKNSVVLSKPNWAMAYYLRGYAYGSMDDLVHAEASLKQALALSPFNSQFLSELGNVYENEKNWSSALDTFQSADGAAEFAPPEQKITLRCHALRGQGYVLVELHKLDEAAQKYNACLSISPGDQRSIDELGYVRELQAKAGK
;
A
#
# COMPACT_ATOMS: atom_id res chain seq x y z
N MET A 1 81.51 -23.48 -49.55
CA MET A 1 82.72 -22.63 -49.65
C MET A 1 82.36 -21.23 -49.16
N ALA A 2 83.06 -20.75 -48.11
CA ALA A 2 83.21 -19.37 -47.59
C ALA A 2 81.96 -18.44 -47.53
N ALA A 3 81.39 -18.11 -46.37
CA ALA A 3 81.88 -17.24 -45.28
C ALA A 3 82.04 -15.75 -45.66
N ALA A 4 81.18 -14.89 -45.09
CA ALA A 4 81.51 -13.50 -44.76
C ALA A 4 80.58 -12.96 -43.65
N PHE A 5 81.18 -12.22 -42.73
CA PHE A 5 80.75 -11.87 -41.38
C PHE A 5 80.15 -10.45 -41.26
N LEU A 6 79.48 -10.22 -40.12
CA LEU A 6 79.39 -8.96 -39.33
C LEU A 6 78.38 -7.88 -39.83
N ARG A 7 77.55 -7.22 -39.00
CA ARG A 7 77.72 -6.76 -37.61
C ARG A 7 76.40 -6.73 -36.81
N MET A 8 76.56 -7.03 -35.52
CA MET A 8 75.64 -6.73 -34.41
C MET A 8 75.40 -5.23 -34.24
N GLY A 9 74.15 -4.85 -33.98
CA GLY A 9 73.74 -3.60 -33.36
C GLY A 9 72.70 -3.90 -32.29
N PHE A 10 73.12 -3.84 -31.03
CA PHE A 10 72.29 -3.93 -29.84
C PHE A 10 71.33 -2.73 -29.77
N VAL A 11 70.02 -2.98 -29.57
CA VAL A 11 69.11 -1.97 -29.01
C VAL A 11 68.53 -2.55 -27.72
N LEU A 12 68.80 -1.82 -26.65
CA LEU A 12 68.45 -2.13 -25.27
C LEU A 12 66.93 -2.14 -25.04
N LEU A 13 66.53 -3.14 -24.26
CA LEU A 13 65.26 -3.24 -23.54
C LEU A 13 65.02 -2.00 -22.66
N ALA A 14 63.81 -1.44 -22.75
CA ALA A 14 63.16 -0.76 -21.65
C ALA A 14 61.74 -1.34 -21.50
N LEU A 15 61.63 -2.35 -20.62
CA LEU A 15 60.36 -2.87 -20.12
C LEU A 15 59.73 -1.80 -19.20
N GLY A 16 58.80 -1.02 -19.74
CA GLY A 16 57.91 -0.20 -18.95
C GLY A 16 56.73 -1.05 -18.46
N TRP A 17 56.76 -1.47 -17.20
CA TRP A 17 55.55 -1.92 -16.50
C TRP A 17 54.61 -0.72 -16.33
N GLY A 18 53.73 -0.53 -17.30
CA GLY A 18 52.53 0.28 -17.12
C GLY A 18 51.57 -0.51 -16.23
N ALA A 19 51.50 -0.13 -14.96
CA ALA A 19 50.46 -0.58 -14.04
C ALA A 19 49.10 -0.23 -14.66
N ALA A 20 48.43 -1.24 -15.24
CA ALA A 20 47.03 -1.15 -15.60
C ALA A 20 46.25 -1.02 -14.29
N CYS A 21 46.01 0.23 -13.90
CA CYS A 21 45.06 0.56 -12.86
C CYS A 21 43.69 0.18 -13.40
N CYS A 22 43.28 -1.08 -13.17
CA CYS A 22 41.89 -1.48 -13.29
C CYS A 22 41.12 -0.67 -12.24
N ALA A 23 40.69 0.53 -12.61
CA ALA A 23 39.61 1.19 -11.92
C ALA A 23 38.42 0.25 -12.03
N GLN A 24 38.18 -0.54 -10.98
CA GLN A 24 36.91 -1.19 -10.79
C GLN A 24 35.90 -0.06 -10.80
N ALA A 25 35.14 0.04 -11.90
CA ALA A 25 33.96 0.87 -11.91
C ALA A 25 33.12 0.42 -10.72
N ALA A 26 32.93 1.32 -9.76
CA ALA A 26 31.97 1.08 -8.69
C ALA A 26 30.65 0.64 -9.36
N PRO A 27 29.96 -0.37 -8.82
CA PRO A 27 28.69 -0.82 -9.39
C PRO A 27 27.79 0.40 -9.54
N ALA A 28 27.24 0.59 -10.75
CA ALA A 28 26.34 1.68 -11.03
C ALA A 28 25.26 1.71 -9.95
N ALA A 29 25.03 2.88 -9.36
CA ALA A 29 23.98 3.06 -8.38
C ALA A 29 22.66 2.53 -9.00
N PRO A 30 21.92 1.68 -8.28
CA PRO A 30 20.65 1.17 -8.76
C PRO A 30 19.74 2.36 -9.13
N PRO A 31 18.96 2.28 -10.24
CA PRO A 31 18.10 3.38 -10.65
C PRO A 31 17.18 3.80 -9.50
N PRO A 32 16.86 5.10 -9.37
CA PRO A 32 15.94 5.57 -8.34
C PRO A 32 14.62 4.80 -8.48
N GLY A 33 14.32 3.95 -7.48
CA GLY A 33 13.12 3.10 -7.46
C GLY A 33 13.40 1.59 -7.38
N THR A 34 14.61 1.10 -7.64
CA THR A 34 14.93 -0.31 -7.30
C THR A 34 15.26 -0.42 -5.82
N SER A 35 14.47 -1.19 -5.07
CA SER A 35 14.73 -1.48 -3.66
C SER A 35 16.04 -2.26 -3.54
N ALA A 36 17.16 -1.55 -3.37
CA ALA A 36 18.49 -2.14 -3.31
C ALA A 36 18.67 -3.12 -2.13
N ASN A 37 17.69 -3.22 -1.22
CA ASN A 37 17.77 -3.96 0.04
C ASN A 37 16.67 -5.01 0.25
N SER A 38 15.79 -5.31 -0.72
CA SER A 38 14.78 -6.37 -0.55
C SER A 38 15.29 -7.71 -1.11
N PRO A 39 15.24 -8.82 -0.34
CA PRO A 39 15.60 -10.15 -0.84
C PRO A 39 14.61 -10.68 -1.91
N VAL A 40 13.47 -10.03 -2.08
CA VAL A 40 12.46 -10.32 -3.12
C VAL A 40 12.29 -9.08 -3.98
N ASP A 41 12.58 -9.18 -5.28
CA ASP A 41 12.37 -8.07 -6.22
C ASP A 41 10.88 -7.74 -6.40
N ASP A 42 10.58 -6.57 -6.97
CA ASP A 42 9.20 -6.09 -7.11
C ASP A 42 8.31 -7.04 -7.92
N ALA A 43 8.86 -7.73 -8.93
CA ALA A 43 8.09 -8.64 -9.78
C ALA A 43 7.70 -9.90 -9.01
N ALA A 44 8.62 -10.46 -8.21
CA ALA A 44 8.34 -11.58 -7.34
C ALA A 44 7.35 -11.20 -6.23
N GLN A 45 7.44 -9.99 -5.66
CA GLN A 45 6.43 -9.49 -4.72
C GLN A 45 5.04 -9.42 -5.36
N GLU A 46 4.93 -8.87 -6.58
CA GLU A 46 3.66 -8.79 -7.30
C GLU A 46 3.07 -10.19 -7.55
N GLN A 47 3.88 -11.17 -7.95
CA GLN A 47 3.42 -12.54 -8.14
C GLN A 47 2.90 -13.16 -6.85
N LEU A 48 3.60 -12.96 -5.72
CA LEU A 48 3.15 -13.43 -4.40
C LEU A 48 1.83 -12.76 -4.00
N LEU A 49 1.67 -11.45 -4.22
CA LEU A 49 0.43 -10.74 -3.94
C LEU A 49 -0.73 -11.23 -4.82
N GLN A 50 -0.50 -11.56 -6.08
CA GLN A 50 -1.52 -12.17 -6.94
C GLN A 50 -1.91 -13.57 -6.45
N GLN A 51 -0.94 -14.37 -6.02
CA GLN A 51 -1.20 -15.67 -5.41
C GLN A 51 -2.05 -15.53 -4.13
N ALA A 52 -1.68 -14.59 -3.23
CA ALA A 52 -2.42 -14.31 -2.01
C ALA A 52 -3.87 -13.91 -2.30
N LYS A 53 -4.09 -13.01 -3.27
CA LYS A 53 -5.43 -12.59 -3.70
C LYS A 53 -6.26 -13.76 -4.21
N ALA A 54 -5.64 -14.67 -4.99
CA ALA A 54 -6.32 -15.87 -5.49
C ALA A 54 -6.70 -16.82 -4.35
N GLN A 55 -5.82 -17.02 -3.36
CA GLN A 55 -6.09 -17.84 -2.18
C GLN A 55 -7.21 -17.26 -1.31
N ILE A 56 -7.16 -15.95 -1.01
CA ILE A 56 -8.22 -15.25 -0.27
C ILE A 56 -9.57 -15.39 -0.99
N LYS A 57 -9.59 -15.19 -2.31
CA LYS A 57 -10.82 -15.36 -3.12
C LYS A 57 -11.35 -16.80 -3.08
N ALA A 58 -10.47 -17.79 -2.91
CA ALA A 58 -10.83 -19.19 -2.73
C ALA A 58 -11.19 -19.57 -1.28
N GLY A 59 -11.19 -18.62 -0.34
CA GLY A 59 -11.42 -18.86 1.09
C GLY A 59 -10.22 -19.47 1.83
N MET A 60 -9.07 -19.61 1.17
CA MET A 60 -7.83 -20.14 1.72
C MET A 60 -7.06 -19.06 2.49
N ASN A 61 -7.72 -18.40 3.45
CA ASN A 61 -7.18 -17.23 4.16
C ASN A 61 -5.92 -17.57 4.95
N ALA A 62 -5.90 -18.70 5.67
CA ALA A 62 -4.73 -19.14 6.42
C ALA A 62 -3.52 -19.43 5.51
N ASP A 63 -3.74 -19.99 4.32
CA ASP A 63 -2.66 -20.27 3.36
C ASP A 63 -2.11 -18.98 2.76
N ALA A 64 -2.96 -17.99 2.49
CA ALA A 64 -2.52 -16.67 2.03
C ALA A 64 -1.66 -15.98 3.09
N ILE A 65 -2.11 -15.99 4.34
CA ILE A 65 -1.44 -15.37 5.50
C ILE A 65 -0.08 -16.01 5.75
N ASN A 66 -0.04 -17.33 5.88
CA ASN A 66 1.18 -18.08 6.25
C ASN A 66 2.11 -18.35 5.06
N GLY A 67 1.64 -18.14 3.83
CA GLY A 67 2.39 -18.35 2.60
C GLY A 67 2.86 -17.03 1.98
N PRO A 68 2.26 -16.59 0.86
CA PRO A 68 2.76 -15.46 0.09
C PRO A 68 2.78 -14.13 0.87
N LEU A 69 1.80 -13.86 1.74
CA LEU A 69 1.79 -12.61 2.50
C LEU A 69 2.93 -12.57 3.53
N ALA A 70 3.16 -13.67 4.25
CA ALA A 70 4.29 -13.79 5.17
C ALA A 70 5.63 -13.56 4.46
N GLN A 71 5.81 -14.07 3.23
CA GLN A 71 7.04 -13.88 2.47
C GLN A 71 7.30 -12.41 2.12
N VAL A 72 6.29 -11.69 1.60
CA VAL A 72 6.43 -10.26 1.26
C VAL A 72 6.68 -9.43 2.51
N ILE A 73 5.94 -9.70 3.60
CA ILE A 73 6.08 -8.98 4.86
C ILE A 73 7.45 -9.23 5.50
N HIS A 74 7.93 -10.47 5.51
CA HIS A 74 9.25 -10.80 6.04
C HIS A 74 10.37 -10.11 5.24
N ALA A 75 10.22 -10.00 3.92
CA ALA A 75 11.17 -9.26 3.08
C ALA A 75 11.23 -7.78 3.45
N TYR A 76 10.07 -7.13 3.67
CA TYR A 76 10.02 -5.76 4.17
C TYR A 76 10.71 -5.62 5.54
N GLU A 77 10.29 -6.43 6.49
CA GLU A 77 10.78 -6.37 7.88
C GLU A 77 12.29 -6.58 7.92
N THR A 78 12.83 -7.48 7.09
CA THR A 78 14.27 -7.69 6.95
C THR A 78 14.98 -6.48 6.33
N ALA A 79 14.45 -5.95 5.24
CA ALA A 79 15.05 -4.83 4.50
C ALA A 79 15.13 -3.53 5.34
N TYR A 80 14.20 -3.34 6.28
CA TYR A 80 14.09 -2.11 7.08
C TYR A 80 14.24 -2.33 8.59
N ALA A 81 14.66 -3.52 9.05
CA ALA A 81 14.80 -3.89 10.46
C ALA A 81 15.60 -2.88 11.31
N HIS A 82 16.58 -2.21 10.71
CA HIS A 82 17.47 -1.26 11.37
C HIS A 82 17.40 0.14 10.76
N SER A 83 16.43 0.37 9.86
CA SER A 83 16.24 1.71 9.29
C SER A 83 15.67 2.64 10.35
N LYS A 84 16.19 3.86 10.39
CA LYS A 84 15.62 4.96 11.18
C LYS A 84 14.68 5.84 10.36
N GLU A 85 14.52 5.51 9.08
CA GLU A 85 13.72 6.28 8.14
C GLU A 85 12.26 5.84 8.24
N GLN A 86 11.35 6.80 8.10
CA GLN A 86 9.95 6.51 7.92
C GLN A 86 9.72 5.97 6.52
N VAL A 87 9.24 4.73 6.40
CA VAL A 87 8.91 4.13 5.11
C VAL A 87 7.47 4.47 4.75
N TYR A 88 7.27 4.93 3.52
CA TYR A 88 5.96 5.10 2.92
C TYR A 88 5.85 4.35 1.60
N CYS A 89 4.65 3.88 1.32
CA CYS A 89 4.24 3.19 0.11
C CYS A 89 3.18 4.07 -0.58
N ALA A 90 3.52 4.64 -1.73
CA ALA A 90 2.60 5.44 -2.52
C ALA A 90 2.08 4.64 -3.72
N GLU A 91 0.76 4.72 -3.96
CA GLU A 91 0.12 4.21 -5.17
C GLU A 91 0.09 5.29 -6.26
N THR A 92 0.00 6.56 -5.86
CA THR A 92 0.01 7.70 -6.80
C THR A 92 1.18 8.66 -6.55
N LEU A 93 1.52 9.44 -7.59
CA LEU A 93 2.49 10.53 -7.44
C LEU A 93 2.01 11.58 -6.43
N THR A 94 0.70 11.82 -6.37
CA THR A 94 0.08 12.75 -5.40
C THR A 94 0.33 12.28 -3.97
N GLU A 95 0.12 11.00 -3.69
CA GLU A 95 0.44 10.41 -2.39
C GLU A 95 1.95 10.50 -2.09
N ALA A 96 2.81 10.24 -3.09
CA ALA A 96 4.25 10.32 -2.89
C ALA A 96 4.70 11.73 -2.46
N PHE A 97 4.14 12.77 -3.09
CA PHE A 97 4.38 14.16 -2.67
C PHE A 97 3.79 14.46 -1.29
N LEU A 98 2.57 14.00 -1.00
CA LEU A 98 1.93 14.16 0.31
C LEU A 98 2.79 13.54 1.43
N TYR A 99 3.22 12.30 1.26
CA TYR A 99 4.05 11.59 2.24
C TYR A 99 5.41 12.26 2.44
N SER A 100 6.04 12.73 1.36
CA SER A 100 7.28 13.51 1.44
C SER A 100 7.10 14.81 2.23
N GLY A 101 5.97 15.50 2.02
CA GLY A 101 5.60 16.71 2.77
C GLY A 101 5.40 16.43 4.26
N ILE A 102 4.68 15.35 4.60
CA ILE A 102 4.42 14.95 5.99
C ILE A 102 5.70 14.54 6.72
N ALA A 103 6.61 13.82 6.05
CA ALA A 103 7.92 13.51 6.62
C ALA A 103 8.70 14.78 6.92
N SER A 104 8.74 15.70 5.95
CA SER A 104 9.46 16.97 6.08
C SER A 104 8.90 17.84 7.20
N SER A 105 7.57 17.95 7.33
CA SER A 105 6.92 18.73 8.40
C SER A 105 7.15 18.14 9.79
N ASN A 106 7.34 16.82 9.88
CA ASN A 106 7.64 16.12 11.13
C ASN A 106 9.15 16.04 11.42
N HIS A 107 9.99 16.70 10.61
CA HIS A 107 11.46 16.62 10.71
C HIS A 107 12.00 15.18 10.68
N LYS A 108 11.32 14.28 9.95
CA LYS A 108 11.72 12.89 9.78
C LYS A 108 12.37 12.68 8.42
N ASN A 109 13.42 11.87 8.38
CA ASN A 109 13.87 11.28 7.13
C ASN A 109 12.88 10.20 6.71
N SER A 110 12.55 10.14 5.42
CA SER A 110 11.64 9.15 4.89
C SER A 110 12.08 8.59 3.56
N VAL A 111 11.70 7.35 3.30
CA VAL A 111 11.77 6.72 1.99
C VAL A 111 10.35 6.55 1.47
N VAL A 112 10.10 7.05 0.26
CA VAL A 112 8.82 6.88 -0.42
C VAL A 112 9.01 5.91 -1.58
N LEU A 113 8.34 4.76 -1.50
CA LEU A 113 8.36 3.71 -2.51
C LEU A 113 7.19 3.91 -3.47
N SER A 114 7.45 3.85 -4.78
CA SER A 114 6.47 4.07 -5.86
C SER A 114 5.63 2.84 -6.21
N LYS A 115 5.71 1.79 -5.38
CA LYS A 115 4.83 0.61 -5.45
C LYS A 115 4.30 0.29 -4.06
N PRO A 116 2.98 0.09 -3.89
CA PRO A 116 2.40 -0.12 -2.58
C PRO A 116 2.47 -1.58 -2.12
N ASN A 117 3.33 -2.43 -2.70
CA ASN A 117 3.33 -3.88 -2.50
C ASN A 117 3.39 -4.28 -1.02
N TRP A 118 4.19 -3.57 -0.23
CA TRP A 118 4.41 -3.89 1.18
C TRP A 118 3.20 -3.52 2.03
N ALA A 119 2.65 -2.32 1.79
CA ALA A 119 1.40 -1.90 2.41
C ALA A 119 0.23 -2.80 2.00
N MET A 120 0.17 -3.19 0.73
CA MET A 120 -0.82 -4.12 0.18
C MET A 120 -0.72 -5.50 0.82
N ALA A 121 0.48 -6.00 1.14
CA ALA A 121 0.64 -7.27 1.83
C ALA A 121 0.00 -7.24 3.24
N TYR A 122 0.25 -6.18 4.00
CA TYR A 122 -0.40 -6.00 5.30
C TYR A 122 -1.91 -5.80 5.19
N TYR A 123 -2.38 -5.06 4.18
CA TYR A 123 -3.81 -4.90 3.91
C TYR A 123 -4.48 -6.25 3.63
N LEU A 124 -3.95 -7.03 2.69
CA LEU A 124 -4.49 -8.34 2.34
C LEU A 124 -4.47 -9.30 3.53
N ARG A 125 -3.44 -9.21 4.39
CA ARG A 125 -3.38 -9.97 5.63
C ARG A 125 -4.49 -9.56 6.58
N GLY A 126 -4.72 -8.26 6.73
CA GLY A 126 -5.82 -7.71 7.53
C GLY A 126 -7.19 -8.16 7.03
N TYR A 127 -7.43 -8.05 5.72
CA TYR A 127 -8.63 -8.52 5.05
C TYR A 127 -8.87 -10.03 5.26
N ALA A 128 -7.81 -10.83 5.14
CA ALA A 128 -7.89 -12.28 5.35
C ALA A 128 -8.22 -12.64 6.80
N TYR A 129 -7.65 -11.93 7.79
CA TYR A 129 -8.01 -12.09 9.20
C TYR A 129 -9.46 -11.66 9.48
N GLY A 130 -9.92 -10.54 8.92
CA GLY A 130 -11.30 -10.09 9.05
C GLY A 130 -12.30 -11.09 8.46
N SER A 131 -11.94 -11.73 7.34
CA SER A 131 -12.74 -12.81 6.73
C SER A 131 -12.80 -14.08 7.60
N MET A 132 -11.90 -14.23 8.56
CA MET A 132 -11.90 -15.31 9.56
C MET A 132 -12.52 -14.86 10.91
N ASP A 133 -13.09 -13.65 10.97
CA ASP A 133 -13.60 -13.02 12.19
C ASP A 133 -12.53 -12.78 13.28
N ASP A 134 -11.24 -12.81 12.89
CA ASP A 134 -10.13 -12.47 13.78
C ASP A 134 -9.85 -10.97 13.73
N LEU A 135 -10.75 -10.20 14.34
CA LEU A 135 -10.77 -8.74 14.28
C LEU A 135 -9.49 -8.11 14.88
N VAL A 136 -8.90 -8.74 15.89
CA VAL A 136 -7.68 -8.27 16.55
C VAL A 136 -6.48 -8.30 15.58
N HIS A 137 -6.26 -9.41 14.89
CA HIS A 137 -5.17 -9.50 13.91
C HIS A 137 -5.49 -8.74 12.63
N ALA A 138 -6.76 -8.58 12.28
CA ALA A 138 -7.22 -7.74 11.18
C ALA A 138 -6.83 -6.27 11.44
N GLU A 139 -7.24 -5.73 12.58
CA GLU A 139 -6.93 -4.36 13.00
C GLU A 139 -5.42 -4.11 13.03
N ALA A 140 -4.67 -5.00 13.68
CA ALA A 140 -3.22 -4.87 13.79
C ALA A 140 -2.55 -4.84 12.42
N SER A 141 -2.98 -5.69 11.48
CA SER A 141 -2.42 -5.72 10.12
C SER A 141 -2.81 -4.49 9.31
N LEU A 142 -4.05 -4.02 9.41
CA LEU A 142 -4.51 -2.81 8.73
C LEU A 142 -3.80 -1.55 9.25
N LYS A 143 -3.53 -1.48 10.55
CA LYS A 143 -2.71 -0.41 11.15
C LYS A 143 -1.28 -0.42 10.61
N GLN A 144 -0.69 -1.59 10.35
CA GLN A 144 0.61 -1.68 9.68
C GLN A 144 0.53 -1.21 8.21
N ALA A 145 -0.54 -1.58 7.49
CA ALA A 145 -0.76 -1.09 6.13
C ALA A 145 -0.89 0.44 6.09
N LEU A 146 -1.63 1.02 7.04
CA LEU A 146 -1.81 2.48 7.16
C LEU A 146 -0.58 3.20 7.69
N ALA A 147 0.31 2.53 8.44
CA ALA A 147 1.60 3.12 8.78
C ALA A 147 2.48 3.34 7.53
N LEU A 148 2.33 2.47 6.53
CA LEU A 148 3.02 2.58 5.23
C LEU A 148 2.27 3.46 4.24
N SER A 149 0.94 3.44 4.22
CA SER A 149 0.10 4.25 3.33
C SER A 149 -0.99 4.98 4.12
N PRO A 150 -0.64 6.05 4.88
CA PRO A 150 -1.57 6.74 5.79
C PRO A 150 -2.85 7.30 5.16
N PHE A 151 -2.83 7.61 3.86
CA PHE A 151 -3.97 8.19 3.14
C PHE A 151 -4.54 7.23 2.10
N ASN A 152 -4.39 5.92 2.31
CA ASN A 152 -5.04 4.94 1.44
C ASN A 152 -6.50 4.72 1.86
N SER A 153 -7.44 5.21 1.04
CA SER A 153 -8.88 5.14 1.31
C SER A 153 -9.42 3.70 1.44
N GLN A 154 -8.86 2.75 0.68
CA GLN A 154 -9.27 1.35 0.75
C GLN A 154 -8.89 0.76 2.12
N PHE A 155 -7.67 1.00 2.57
CA PHE A 155 -7.17 0.45 3.84
C PHE A 155 -7.92 1.07 5.03
N LEU A 156 -8.21 2.37 4.97
CA LEU A 156 -9.04 3.05 5.97
C LEU A 156 -10.46 2.48 5.99
N SER A 157 -11.09 2.29 4.82
CA SER A 157 -12.45 1.72 4.77
C SER A 157 -12.49 0.31 5.37
N GLU A 158 -11.46 -0.50 5.11
CA GLU A 158 -11.38 -1.85 5.69
C GLU A 158 -11.18 -1.81 7.21
N LEU A 159 -10.39 -0.87 7.74
CA LEU A 159 -10.28 -0.67 9.17
C LEU A 159 -11.61 -0.17 9.77
N GLY A 160 -12.34 0.67 9.04
CA GLY A 160 -13.70 1.08 9.37
C GLY A 160 -14.64 -0.12 9.50
N ASN A 161 -14.58 -1.07 8.56
CA ASN A 161 -15.35 -2.32 8.61
C ASN A 161 -14.97 -3.18 9.83
N VAL A 162 -13.69 -3.25 10.20
CA VAL A 162 -13.27 -3.96 11.43
C VAL A 162 -13.90 -3.32 12.66
N TYR A 163 -13.85 -1.98 12.79
CA TYR A 163 -14.50 -1.29 13.91
C TYR A 163 -16.03 -1.40 13.89
N GLU A 164 -16.64 -1.48 12.71
CA GLU A 164 -18.07 -1.77 12.53
C GLU A 164 -18.42 -3.15 13.10
N ASN A 165 -17.64 -4.18 12.77
CA ASN A 165 -17.83 -5.54 13.28
C ASN A 165 -17.65 -5.62 14.80
N GLU A 166 -16.72 -4.84 15.36
CA GLU A 166 -16.55 -4.69 16.81
C GLU A 166 -17.66 -3.85 17.47
N LYS A 167 -18.56 -3.25 16.69
CA LYS A 167 -19.56 -2.26 17.13
C LYS A 167 -18.95 -1.03 17.79
N ASN A 168 -17.69 -0.74 17.48
CA ASN A 168 -17.02 0.48 17.88
C ASN A 168 -17.41 1.62 16.92
N TRP A 169 -18.67 2.05 17.03
CA TRP A 169 -19.29 3.00 16.10
C TRP A 169 -18.57 4.35 16.01
N SER A 170 -17.97 4.81 17.11
CA SER A 170 -17.20 6.06 17.09
C SER A 170 -15.96 5.91 16.21
N SER A 171 -15.15 4.88 16.45
CA SER A 171 -13.95 4.65 15.65
C SER A 171 -14.28 4.30 14.20
N ALA A 172 -15.36 3.54 13.96
CA ALA A 172 -15.83 3.23 12.60
C ALA A 172 -16.19 4.52 11.83
N LEU A 173 -17.01 5.40 12.42
CA LEU A 173 -17.43 6.64 11.77
C LEU A 173 -16.25 7.56 11.46
N ASP A 174 -15.36 7.78 12.42
CA ASP A 174 -14.16 8.62 12.26
C ASP A 174 -13.23 8.05 11.17
N THR A 175 -13.08 6.72 11.14
CA THR A 175 -12.24 6.04 10.15
C THR A 175 -12.85 6.12 8.75
N PHE A 176 -14.16 5.95 8.59
CA PHE A 176 -14.81 6.11 7.28
C PHE A 176 -14.83 7.57 6.80
N GLN A 177 -14.88 8.55 7.71
CA GLN A 177 -14.70 9.96 7.35
C GLN A 177 -13.28 10.23 6.84
N SER A 178 -12.28 9.62 7.48
CA SER A 178 -10.89 9.68 7.04
C SER A 178 -10.73 9.00 5.67
N ALA A 179 -11.40 7.87 5.43
CA ALA A 179 -11.40 7.16 4.14
C ALA A 179 -11.98 8.02 3.01
N ASP A 180 -13.07 8.74 3.26
CA ASP A 180 -13.71 9.64 2.28
C ASP A 180 -12.77 10.78 1.87
N GLY A 181 -12.14 11.43 2.85
CA GLY A 181 -11.11 12.46 2.60
C GLY A 181 -9.91 11.89 1.82
N ALA A 182 -9.43 10.71 2.24
CA ALA A 182 -8.33 10.01 1.60
C ALA A 182 -8.60 9.61 0.14
N ALA A 183 -9.85 9.40 -0.24
CA ALA A 183 -10.21 9.07 -1.62
C ALA A 183 -9.79 10.16 -2.62
N GLU A 184 -9.54 11.39 -2.17
CA GLU A 184 -9.04 12.47 -3.01
C GLU A 184 -7.64 12.17 -3.59
N PHE A 185 -6.83 11.38 -2.89
CA PHE A 185 -5.46 11.03 -3.26
C PHE A 185 -5.36 9.70 -4.01
N ALA A 186 -6.46 8.96 -4.12
CA ALA A 186 -6.53 7.70 -4.84
C ALA A 186 -6.38 7.89 -6.36
N PRO A 187 -6.04 6.83 -7.11
CA PRO A 187 -6.04 6.86 -8.57
C PRO A 187 -7.40 7.35 -9.12
N PRO A 188 -7.41 8.21 -10.17
CA PRO A 188 -8.63 8.83 -10.68
C PRO A 188 -9.76 7.84 -11.00
N GLU A 189 -9.42 6.68 -11.54
CA GLU A 189 -10.37 5.61 -11.89
C GLU A 189 -10.99 4.90 -10.68
N GLN A 190 -10.36 4.98 -9.51
CA GLN A 190 -10.83 4.36 -8.27
C GLN A 190 -11.52 5.36 -7.34
N LYS A 191 -11.25 6.67 -7.48
CA LYS A 191 -11.71 7.74 -6.59
C LYS A 191 -13.20 7.69 -6.27
N ILE A 192 -14.07 7.58 -7.28
CA ILE A 192 -15.52 7.55 -7.07
C ILE A 192 -15.93 6.29 -6.28
N THR A 193 -15.41 5.13 -6.67
CA THR A 193 -15.71 3.85 -6.02
C THR A 193 -15.30 3.85 -4.54
N LEU A 194 -14.08 4.33 -4.25
CA LEU A 194 -13.56 4.39 -2.88
C LEU A 194 -14.32 5.42 -2.03
N ARG A 195 -14.60 6.60 -2.59
CA ARG A 195 -15.41 7.62 -1.91
C ARG A 195 -16.82 7.11 -1.60
N CYS A 196 -17.50 6.47 -2.55
CA CYS A 196 -18.81 5.88 -2.32
C CYS A 196 -18.77 4.74 -1.30
N HIS A 197 -17.70 3.94 -1.26
CA HIS A 197 -17.55 2.92 -0.22
C HIS A 197 -17.48 3.55 1.18
N ALA A 198 -16.63 4.56 1.35
CA ALA A 198 -16.50 5.28 2.61
C ALA A 198 -17.81 5.98 3.03
N LEU A 199 -18.50 6.64 2.09
CA LEU A 199 -19.80 7.29 2.35
C LEU A 199 -20.88 6.29 2.77
N ARG A 200 -20.92 5.11 2.14
CA ARG A 200 -21.84 4.04 2.55
C ARG A 200 -21.52 3.52 3.95
N GLY A 201 -20.25 3.33 4.29
CA GLY A 201 -19.81 2.97 5.65
C GLY A 201 -20.24 4.01 6.70
N GLN A 202 -20.04 5.31 6.41
CA GLN A 202 -20.56 6.38 7.29
C GLN A 202 -22.09 6.29 7.44
N GLY A 203 -22.82 6.09 6.33
CA GLY A 203 -24.27 5.96 6.33
C GLY A 203 -24.74 4.81 7.22
N TYR A 204 -24.13 3.63 7.07
CA TYR A 204 -24.46 2.45 7.87
C TYR A 204 -24.26 2.72 9.37
N VAL A 205 -23.08 3.22 9.76
CA VAL A 205 -22.79 3.53 11.16
C VAL A 205 -23.75 4.59 11.73
N LEU A 206 -24.15 5.58 10.93
CA LEU A 206 -25.13 6.58 11.34
C LEU A 206 -26.54 6.00 11.54
N VAL A 207 -26.92 4.96 10.77
CA VAL A 207 -28.18 4.22 11.01
C VAL A 207 -28.13 3.50 12.36
N GLU A 208 -27.03 2.80 12.66
CA GLU A 208 -26.81 2.12 13.95
C GLU A 208 -26.81 3.10 15.14
N LEU A 209 -26.37 4.34 14.90
CA LEU A 209 -26.43 5.43 15.88
C LEU A 209 -27.79 6.16 15.92
N HIS A 210 -28.80 5.68 15.20
CA HIS A 210 -30.14 6.29 15.05
C HIS A 210 -30.14 7.73 14.50
N LYS A 211 -29.08 8.13 13.80
CA LYS A 211 -28.92 9.44 13.15
C LYS A 211 -29.39 9.39 11.70
N LEU A 212 -30.67 9.11 11.52
CA LEU A 212 -31.25 8.77 10.21
C LEU A 212 -31.12 9.90 9.17
N ASP A 213 -31.25 11.16 9.58
CA ASP A 213 -31.10 12.31 8.67
C ASP A 213 -29.66 12.44 8.17
N GLU A 214 -28.68 12.26 9.06
CA GLU A 214 -27.25 12.27 8.70
C GLU A 214 -26.93 11.07 7.79
N ALA A 215 -27.46 9.88 8.08
CA ALA A 215 -27.28 8.70 7.23
C ALA A 215 -27.82 8.92 5.81
N ALA A 216 -29.03 9.47 5.68
CA ALA A 216 -29.62 9.80 4.39
C ALA A 216 -28.75 10.80 3.61
N GLN A 217 -28.12 11.77 4.27
CA GLN A 217 -27.20 12.70 3.62
C GLN A 217 -25.98 11.97 3.03
N LYS A 218 -25.42 10.99 3.73
CA LYS A 218 -24.26 10.23 3.24
C LYS A 218 -24.59 9.37 2.02
N TYR A 219 -25.74 8.68 2.03
CA TYR A 219 -26.18 7.93 0.85
C TYR A 219 -26.48 8.85 -0.34
N ASN A 220 -27.14 10.00 -0.12
CA ASN A 220 -27.36 10.99 -1.17
C ASN A 220 -26.04 11.57 -1.71
N ALA A 221 -25.04 11.78 -0.86
CA ALA A 221 -23.72 12.22 -1.30
C ALA A 221 -23.08 11.21 -2.27
N CYS A 222 -23.15 9.89 -1.98
CA CYS A 222 -22.68 8.89 -2.94
C CYS A 222 -23.51 8.91 -4.24
N LEU A 223 -24.84 8.99 -4.15
CA LEU A 223 -25.71 9.06 -5.33
C LEU A 223 -25.50 10.31 -6.17
N SER A 224 -25.02 11.41 -5.58
CA SER A 224 -24.68 12.63 -6.34
C SER A 224 -23.49 12.43 -7.29
N ILE A 225 -22.55 11.54 -6.94
CA ILE A 225 -21.34 11.25 -7.73
C ILE A 225 -21.44 9.92 -8.50
N SER A 226 -22.31 9.02 -8.05
CA SER A 226 -22.62 7.73 -8.67
C SER A 226 -24.13 7.47 -8.62
N PRO A 227 -24.94 8.10 -9.50
CA PRO A 227 -26.41 8.01 -9.46
C PRO A 227 -26.98 6.59 -9.60
N GLY A 228 -26.19 5.65 -10.13
CA GLY A 228 -26.56 4.24 -10.31
C GLY A 228 -26.03 3.30 -9.23
N ASP A 229 -25.48 3.81 -8.11
CA ASP A 229 -25.04 2.93 -7.02
C ASP A 229 -26.25 2.28 -6.33
N GLN A 230 -26.56 1.05 -6.71
CA GLN A 230 -27.74 0.33 -6.24
C GLN A 230 -27.74 0.16 -4.71
N ARG A 231 -26.56 -0.06 -4.10
CA ARG A 231 -26.46 -0.19 -2.64
C ARG A 231 -26.92 1.09 -1.94
N SER A 232 -26.45 2.26 -2.37
CA SER A 232 -26.91 3.52 -1.80
C SER A 232 -28.40 3.81 -2.06
N ILE A 233 -28.96 3.37 -3.19
CA ILE A 233 -30.41 3.47 -3.46
C ILE A 233 -31.19 2.65 -2.43
N ASP A 234 -30.81 1.38 -2.25
CA ASP A 234 -31.49 0.44 -1.36
C ASP A 234 -31.42 0.91 0.10
N GLU A 235 -30.21 1.27 0.57
CA GLU A 235 -29.98 1.76 1.93
C GLU A 235 -30.71 3.07 2.22
N LEU A 236 -30.75 4.00 1.26
CA LEU A 236 -31.53 5.23 1.41
C LEU A 236 -33.04 4.96 1.48
N GLY A 237 -33.52 3.96 0.73
CA GLY A 237 -34.90 3.48 0.83
C GLY A 237 -35.22 3.00 2.24
N TYR A 238 -34.36 2.14 2.80
CA TYR A 238 -34.47 1.65 4.17
C TYR A 238 -34.48 2.79 5.21
N VAL A 239 -33.56 3.75 5.11
CA VAL A 239 -33.52 4.92 6.01
C VAL A 239 -34.82 5.72 5.98
N ARG A 240 -35.41 5.94 4.80
CA ARG A 240 -36.68 6.67 4.66
C ARG A 240 -37.84 5.94 5.32
N GLU A 241 -37.88 4.62 5.25
CA GLU A 241 -38.88 3.82 5.96
C GLU A 241 -38.75 3.96 7.48
N LEU A 242 -37.53 3.95 8.00
CA LEU A 242 -37.27 4.15 9.43
C LEU A 242 -37.73 5.54 9.90
N GLN A 243 -37.41 6.60 9.13
CA GLN A 243 -37.86 7.96 9.42
C GLN A 243 -39.39 8.07 9.47
N ALA A 244 -40.08 7.47 8.50
CA ALA A 244 -41.54 7.47 8.43
C ALA A 244 -42.21 6.72 9.59
N LYS A 245 -41.54 5.72 10.18
CA LYS A 245 -42.00 5.03 11.39
C LYS A 245 -41.75 5.85 12.65
N ALA A 246 -40.63 6.55 12.75
CA ALA A 246 -40.27 7.37 13.91
C ALA A 246 -41.12 8.66 14.04
N GLY A 247 -41.67 9.16 12.93
CA GLY A 247 -42.57 10.32 12.92
C GLY A 247 -44.04 10.02 13.18
N LYS A 248 -44.41 8.75 13.44
CA LYS A 248 -45.77 8.31 13.81
C LYS A 248 -45.86 8.03 15.30
#